data_AF-A0A7W5TIL8-F1
#
_entry.id   AF-A0A7W5TIL8-F1
#
_cell.length_a   1.000
_cell.length_b   1.000
_cell.length_c   1.000
_cell.angle_alpha   90.00
_cell.angle_beta   90.00
_cell.angle_gamma   90.00
#
_symmetry.space_group_name_H-M   'P 1'
#
loop_
_entity.id
_entity.type
_entity.pdbx_description
1 polymer ?
#
loop_
_entity_poly.entity_id
_entity_poly.type
_entity_poly.pdbx_seq_one_letter_code
_entity_poly.pdbx_strand_id
1 'polypeptide(L)'
;MATELTDEQAKQLKKEFESWDTKVTPSAPSKTNLTSASFCSDWAVAKGVLEFIASLSLVPKSVKDAIGIVIRAGDTVAGIICP
;
A
#
# COMPACT_ATOMS: atom_id res chain seq x y z
N MET A 1 17.34 -6.14 -17.90
CA MET A 1 18.32 -6.47 -16.84
C MET A 1 17.59 -6.29 -15.52
N ALA A 2 17.29 -7.37 -14.81
CA ALA A 2 16.76 -7.25 -13.46
C ALA A 2 17.92 -6.76 -12.58
N THR A 3 17.84 -5.53 -12.09
CA THR A 3 18.77 -5.03 -11.08
C THR A 3 18.57 -5.84 -9.82
N GLU A 4 19.48 -6.79 -9.57
CA GLU A 4 19.52 -7.53 -8.32
C GLU A 4 19.71 -6.53 -7.17
N LEU A 5 18.83 -6.59 -6.17
CA LEU A 5 18.98 -5.83 -4.94
C LEU A 5 20.29 -6.26 -4.27
N THR A 6 21.09 -5.31 -3.80
CA THR A 6 22.25 -5.65 -2.96
C THR A 6 21.77 -6.23 -1.62
N ASP A 7 22.60 -7.07 -0.98
CA ASP A 7 22.26 -7.69 0.31
C ASP A 7 21.86 -6.66 1.38
N GLU A 8 22.50 -5.49 1.36
CA GLU A 8 22.21 -4.40 2.30
C GLU A 8 20.86 -3.75 2.03
N GLN A 9 20.50 -3.57 0.75
CA GLN A 9 19.18 -3.09 0.35
C GLN A 9 18.08 -4.09 0.69
N ALA A 10 18.32 -5.39 0.50
CA ALA A 10 17.38 -6.45 0.89
C ALA A 10 17.16 -6.48 2.41
N LYS A 11 18.21 -6.28 3.20
CA LYS A 11 18.14 -6.26 4.68
C LYS A 11 17.36 -5.05 5.20
N GLN A 12 17.56 -3.87 4.60
CA GLN A 12 16.77 -2.69 4.92
C GLN A 12 15.30 -2.88 4.53
N LEU A 13 15.03 -3.39 3.33
CA LEU A 13 13.67 -3.68 2.88
C LEU A 13 12.95 -4.65 3.81
N LYS A 14 13.65 -5.69 4.28
CA LYS A 14 13.10 -6.68 5.22
C LYS A 14 12.75 -6.04 6.56
N LYS A 15 13.61 -5.17 7.10
CA LYS A 15 13.36 -4.46 8.35
C LYS A 15 12.20 -3.47 8.25
N GLU A 16 12.12 -2.73 7.14
CA GLU A 16 11.00 -1.83 6.86
C GLU A 16 9.69 -2.61 6.69
N PHE A 17 9.73 -3.78 6.02
CA PHE A 17 8.59 -4.66 5.87
C PHE A 17 8.14 -5.27 7.20
N GLU A 18 9.03 -5.77 8.05
CA GLU A 18 8.71 -6.28 9.39
C GLU A 18 8.11 -5.19 10.30
N SER A 19 8.63 -3.96 10.20
CA SER A 19 8.09 -2.80 10.92
C SER A 19 6.72 -2.35 10.37
N TRP A 20 6.43 -2.63 9.11
CA TRP A 20 5.16 -2.31 8.47
C TRP A 20 4.11 -3.39 8.75
N ASP A 21 4.46 -4.67 8.61
CA ASP A 21 3.60 -5.82 8.87
C ASP A 21 3.03 -5.79 10.29
N THR A 22 3.87 -5.49 11.29
CA THR A 22 3.45 -5.30 12.68
C THR A 22 2.50 -4.11 12.90
N LYS A 23 2.46 -3.11 12.01
CA LYS A 23 1.53 -1.98 12.06
C LYS A 23 0.25 -2.21 11.26
N VAL A 24 0.31 -3.09 10.25
CA VAL A 24 -0.73 -3.25 9.23
C VAL A 24 -1.18 -4.71 9.15
N THR A 25 -1.32 -5.42 10.28
CA THR A 25 -2.04 -6.69 10.30
C THR A 25 -3.54 -6.50 10.62
N PRO A 26 -4.42 -6.05 9.69
CA PRO A 26 -5.83 -6.40 9.76
C PRO A 26 -6.01 -7.78 9.11
N SER A 27 -6.81 -8.63 9.74
CA SER A 27 -7.24 -9.93 9.19
C SER A 27 -7.67 -9.76 7.74
N ALA A 28 -7.13 -10.60 6.85
CA ALA A 28 -7.49 -10.62 5.44
C ALA A 28 -9.02 -10.57 5.28
N PRO A 29 -9.59 -9.61 4.54
CA PRO A 29 -11.03 -9.52 4.40
C PRO A 29 -11.53 -10.76 3.65
N SER A 30 -12.29 -11.60 4.35
CA SER A 30 -13.12 -12.60 3.70
C SER A 30 -14.04 -11.88 2.73
N LYS A 31 -14.16 -12.39 1.49
CA LYS A 31 -15.07 -11.91 0.46
C LYS A 31 -16.51 -11.88 1.01
N THR A 32 -16.88 -10.80 1.66
CA THR A 32 -18.19 -10.62 2.26
C THR A 32 -18.60 -9.21 1.87
N ASN A 33 -19.60 -9.11 1.00
CA ASN A 33 -20.30 -7.90 0.54
C ASN A 33 -19.57 -6.58 0.83
N LEU A 34 -18.93 -6.01 -0.21
CA LEU A 34 -18.37 -4.66 -0.18
C LEU A 34 -19.49 -3.65 0.11
N THR A 35 -19.71 -3.35 1.38
CA THR A 35 -20.47 -2.20 1.84
C THR A 35 -19.58 -0.96 1.72
N SER A 36 -20.17 0.24 1.64
CA SER A 36 -19.38 1.48 1.67
C SER A 36 -18.47 1.53 2.91
N ALA A 37 -18.97 1.15 4.08
CA ALA A 37 -18.19 1.11 5.31
C ALA A 37 -16.98 0.15 5.26
N SER A 38 -17.15 -1.06 4.70
CA SER A 38 -16.03 -1.99 4.54
C SER A 38 -15.03 -1.51 3.49
N PHE A 39 -15.49 -0.91 2.40
CA PHE A 39 -14.60 -0.27 1.42
C PHE A 39 -13.74 0.83 2.08
N CYS A 40 -14.31 1.69 2.92
CA CYS A 40 -13.57 2.79 3.53
C CYS A 40 -12.45 2.30 4.45
N SER A 41 -12.74 1.29 5.27
CA SER A 41 -11.74 0.66 6.14
C SER A 41 -10.65 -0.02 5.33
N ASP A 42 -11.04 -0.82 4.32
CA ASP A 42 -10.11 -1.55 3.46
C ASP A 42 -9.25 -0.60 2.60
N TRP A 43 -9.84 0.51 2.14
CA TRP A 43 -9.15 1.56 1.40
C TRP A 43 -8.10 2.27 2.25
N ALA A 44 -8.41 2.59 3.51
CA ALA A 44 -7.44 3.21 4.42
C ALA A 44 -6.21 2.30 4.63
N VAL A 45 -6.43 1.00 4.78
CA VAL A 45 -5.35 0.00 4.88
C VAL A 45 -4.57 -0.06 3.57
N ALA A 46 -5.26 -0.23 2.43
CA ALA A 46 -4.64 -0.32 1.11
C ALA A 46 -3.80 0.93 0.78
N LYS A 47 -4.31 2.11 1.11
CA LYS A 47 -3.60 3.38 0.95
C LYS A 47 -2.31 3.40 1.78
N GLY A 48 -2.35 2.97 3.04
CA GLY A 48 -1.16 2.86 3.88
C GLY A 48 -0.11 1.90 3.32
N VAL A 49 -0.53 0.77 2.71
CA VAL A 49 0.37 -0.15 1.98
C VAL A 49 1.04 0.58 0.81
N LEU A 50 0.23 1.27 0.00
CA LEU A 50 0.68 1.94 -1.22
C LEU A 50 1.66 3.09 -0.90
N GLU A 51 1.38 3.89 0.12
CA GLU A 51 2.27 4.97 0.58
C GLU A 51 3.60 4.41 1.10
N PHE A 52 3.56 3.29 1.83
CA PHE A 52 4.77 2.59 2.25
C PHE A 52 5.61 2.14 1.05
N ILE A 53 5.00 1.45 0.08
CA ILE A 53 5.71 1.04 -1.15
C ILE A 53 6.29 2.25 -1.89
N ALA A 54 5.55 3.36 -1.99
CA ALA A 54 6.03 4.58 -2.63
C ALA A 54 7.21 5.23 -1.87
N SER A 55 7.32 5.01 -0.57
CA SER A 55 8.42 5.53 0.25
C SER A 55 9.74 4.76 0.04
N LEU A 56 9.68 3.49 -0.39
CA LEU A 56 10.86 2.66 -0.59
C LEU A 56 11.79 3.25 -1.66
N SER A 57 13.07 3.39 -1.33
CA SER A 57 14.10 3.95 -2.22
C SER A 57 14.32 3.10 -3.48
N LEU A 58 14.06 1.80 -3.37
CA LEU A 58 14.25 0.77 -4.39
C LEU A 58 13.14 0.75 -5.45
N VAL A 59 12.00 1.39 -5.17
CA VAL A 59 10.88 1.39 -6.09
C VAL A 59 11.14 2.41 -7.22
N PRO A 60 11.06 2.02 -8.50
CA PRO A 60 11.28 2.93 -9.62
C PRO A 60 10.28 4.10 -9.61
N LYS A 61 10.71 5.26 -10.10
CA LYS A 61 9.85 6.46 -10.19
C LYS A 61 8.53 6.19 -10.92
N SER A 62 8.55 5.41 -12.01
CA SER A 62 7.34 5.04 -12.75
C SER A 62 6.31 4.28 -11.90
N VAL A 63 6.78 3.42 -11.00
CA VAL A 63 5.92 2.70 -10.06
C VAL A 63 5.38 3.64 -8.98
N LYS A 64 6.22 4.55 -8.46
CA LYS A 64 5.77 5.60 -7.51
C LYS A 64 4.69 6.50 -8.11
N ASP A 65 4.87 6.91 -9.36
CA ASP A 65 3.91 7.75 -10.07
C ASP A 65 2.60 6.98 -10.31
N ALA A 66 2.66 5.69 -10.67
CA ALA A 66 1.49 4.83 -10.81
C ALA A 66 0.74 4.63 -9.48
N ILE A 67 1.48 4.41 -8.38
CA ILE A 67 0.91 4.35 -7.03
C ILE A 67 0.19 5.66 -6.69
N GLY A 68 0.80 6.81 -6.99
CA GLY A 68 0.18 8.12 -6.79
C GLY A 68 -1.13 8.30 -7.55
N ILE A 69 -1.25 7.74 -8.76
CA ILE A 69 -2.52 7.74 -9.53
C ILE A 69 -3.57 6.87 -8.84
N VAL A 70 -3.20 5.66 -8.40
CA VAL A 70 -4.11 4.75 -7.70
C VAL A 70 -4.62 5.37 -6.40
N ILE A 71 -3.74 5.98 -5.60
CA ILE A 71 -4.12 6.69 -4.36
C ILE A 71 -5.13 7.80 -4.67
N ARG A 72 -4.86 8.66 -5.67
CA ARG A 72 -5.81 9.73 -6.03
C ARG A 72 -7.16 9.20 -6.48
N ALA A 73 -7.17 8.13 -7.28
CA ALA A 73 -8.40 7.52 -7.76
C ALA A 73 -9.22 6.95 -6.61
N GLY A 74 -8.60 6.20 -5.70
CA GLY A 74 -9.31 5.65 -4.56
C GLY A 74 -9.69 6.70 -3.51
N ASP A 75 -8.90 7.76 -3.30
CA ASP A 75 -9.29 8.91 -2.46
C ASP A 75 -10.52 9.63 -3.03
N THR A 76 -10.63 9.72 -4.36
CA THR A 76 -11.82 10.29 -5.03
C THR A 76 -13.04 9.42 -4.78
N VAL A 77 -12.91 8.09 -4.93
CA VAL A 77 -14.01 7.15 -4.67
C VAL A 77 -14.39 7.18 -3.19
N ALA A 78 -13.41 7.14 -2.28
CA ALA A 78 -13.61 7.22 -0.85
C ALA A 78 -14.33 8.53 -0.46
N GLY A 79 -13.95 9.67 -1.02
CA GLY A 79 -14.64 10.94 -0.78
C GLY A 79 -16.11 10.97 -1.23
N ILE A 80 -16.54 10.04 -2.09
CA ILE A 80 -17.93 9.92 -2.55
C ILE A 80 -18.74 8.96 -1.66
N ILE A 81 -18.12 7.86 -1.20
CA ILE A 81 -18.84 6.77 -0.53
C ILE A 81 -18.54 6.62 0.97
N CYS A 82 -17.50 7.28 1.47
CA CYS A 82 -17.16 7.37 2.89
C CYS A 82 -17.71 8.69 3.45
N PRO A 83 -18.79 8.67 4.25
CA PRO A 83 -19.35 9.87 4.88
C PRO A 83 -18.44 10.45 5.96
#